data_AF-A0A822XC75-F1
#
_entry.id   AF-A0A822XC75-F1
#
_cell.length_a   1.000
_cell.length_b   1.000
_cell.length_c   1.000
_cell.angle_alpha   90.00
_cell.angle_beta   90.00
_cell.angle_gamma   90.00
#
_symmetry.space_group_name_H-M   'P 1'
#
loop_
_entity.id
_entity.type
_entity.pdbx_description
1 polymer ?
#
loop_
_entity_poly.entity_id
_entity_poly.type
_entity_poly.pdbx_seq_one_letter_code
_entity_poly.pdbx_strand_id
1 'polypeptide(L)'
;MGKYIPTSGFHTLDPIRNDPEQVIDAILASVAGDHGDLKKVAPGVPEIERLVEGVPSDIDKATLLFLSCIDWGTSRGSATDSLDGGKGSEEKLGRWPTEDGNAIAYLVEYSTSKKNTLHELLAKLTLGLNPDFLGEDGFDRGNMGLELLGWVTADEVKELRREITRGTWTVKADEPFDGGVQDGFRHLSAILNGAEKRGLGLLMRRHS
;
A
#
# COMPACT_ATOMS: atom_id res chain seq x y z
N MET A 1 32.66 -11.67 -16.41
CA MET A 1 32.13 -10.54 -15.64
C MET A 1 30.71 -10.86 -15.27
N GLY A 2 30.43 -11.19 -14.00
CA GLY A 2 29.04 -11.39 -13.57
C GLY A 2 28.31 -10.07 -13.70
N LYS A 3 27.19 -10.05 -14.45
CA LYS A 3 26.30 -8.89 -14.46
C LYS A 3 25.90 -8.62 -13.01
N TYR A 4 26.19 -7.43 -12.51
CA TYR A 4 25.60 -6.96 -11.26
C TYR A 4 24.08 -6.98 -11.48
N ILE A 5 23.39 -7.92 -10.83
CA ILE A 5 21.95 -7.92 -10.76
C ILE A 5 21.64 -6.95 -9.62
N PRO A 6 21.16 -5.73 -9.90
CA PRO A 6 20.76 -4.83 -8.82
C PRO A 6 19.73 -5.55 -7.95
N THR A 7 19.80 -5.34 -6.64
CA THR A 7 18.78 -5.86 -5.72
C THR A 7 17.44 -5.29 -6.18
N SER A 8 16.50 -6.16 -6.56
CA SER A 8 15.16 -5.73 -6.97
C SER A 8 14.53 -4.88 -5.86
N GLY A 9 13.73 -3.88 -6.25
CA GLY A 9 13.04 -3.02 -5.29
C GLY A 9 12.25 -3.85 -4.29
N PHE A 10 12.30 -3.45 -3.01
CA PHE A 10 11.49 -4.09 -1.98
C PHE A 10 10.19 -3.33 -1.80
N HIS A 11 9.07 -4.04 -1.84
CA HIS A 11 7.74 -3.46 -1.62
C HIS A 11 7.12 -4.01 -0.34
N THR A 12 6.34 -3.19 0.36
CA THR A 12 5.56 -3.65 1.51
C THR A 12 4.11 -3.23 1.36
N LEU A 13 3.23 -4.07 1.92
CA LEU A 13 1.80 -3.81 2.05
C LEU A 13 1.51 -3.59 3.52
N ASP A 14 1.27 -2.34 3.89
CA ASP A 14 1.05 -1.93 5.25
C ASP A 14 -0.44 -1.82 5.57
N PRO A 15 -0.87 -2.28 6.75
CA PRO A 15 -2.25 -2.13 7.17
C PRO A 15 -2.59 -0.66 7.45
N ILE A 16 -3.71 -0.18 6.90
CA ILE A 16 -4.22 1.18 7.16
C ILE A 16 -5.61 1.15 7.78
N ARG A 17 -5.87 2.09 8.69
CA ARG A 17 -7.18 2.34 9.31
C ARG A 17 -7.93 3.48 8.65
N ASN A 18 -7.22 4.56 8.36
CA ASN A 18 -7.80 5.74 7.74
C ASN A 18 -7.60 5.65 6.22
N ASP A 19 -8.60 6.14 5.49
CA ASP A 19 -8.55 6.24 4.04
C ASP A 19 -7.71 7.48 3.65
N PRO A 20 -6.59 7.33 2.92
CA PRO A 20 -5.74 8.42 2.48
C PRO A 20 -6.49 9.64 1.93
N GLU A 21 -7.50 9.43 1.08
CA GLU A 21 -8.32 10.51 0.52
C GLU A 21 -9.00 11.37 1.59
N GLN A 22 -9.45 10.76 2.69
CA GLN A 22 -10.14 11.45 3.77
C GLN A 22 -9.19 12.22 4.71
N VAL A 23 -7.88 11.99 4.60
CA VAL A 23 -6.86 12.61 5.46
C VAL A 23 -6.12 13.75 4.77
N ILE A 24 -6.18 13.84 3.43
CA ILE A 24 -5.46 14.85 2.63
C ILE A 24 -5.73 16.27 3.12
N ASP A 25 -6.99 16.65 3.28
CA ASP A 25 -7.36 18.02 3.70
C ASP A 25 -6.77 18.38 5.07
N ALA A 26 -6.81 17.44 6.02
CA ALA A 26 -6.22 17.62 7.34
C ALA A 26 -4.69 17.77 7.28
N ILE A 27 -4.03 17.09 6.34
CA ILE A 27 -2.58 17.22 6.12
C ILE A 27 -2.27 18.58 5.48
N LEU A 28 -3.04 19.02 4.49
CA LEU A 28 -2.83 20.32 3.85
C LEU A 28 -3.00 21.48 4.86
N ALA A 29 -4.03 21.40 5.72
CA ALA A 29 -4.20 22.33 6.84
C ALA A 29 -3.01 22.29 7.80
N SER A 30 -2.51 21.09 8.13
CA SER A 30 -1.36 20.90 9.01
C SER A 30 -0.06 21.47 8.42
N VAL A 31 0.14 21.38 7.12
CA VAL A 31 1.26 22.03 6.43
C VAL A 31 1.16 23.56 6.54
N ALA A 32 -0.05 24.12 6.61
CA ALA A 32 -0.27 25.54 6.86
C ALA A 32 -0.21 25.95 8.35
N GLY A 33 -0.06 24.97 9.27
CA GLY A 33 0.05 25.19 10.71
C GLY A 33 -1.24 24.97 11.51
N ASP A 34 -2.33 24.49 10.88
CA ASP A 34 -3.54 24.03 11.57
C ASP A 34 -3.52 22.51 11.71
N HIS A 35 -3.20 22.02 12.92
CA HIS A 35 -3.03 20.59 13.16
C HIS A 35 -4.27 19.95 13.82
N GLY A 36 -5.34 20.73 14.02
CA GLY A 36 -6.47 20.32 14.85
C GLY A 36 -7.15 19.05 14.35
N ASP A 37 -7.39 18.98 13.04
CA ASP A 37 -8.07 17.82 12.43
C ASP A 37 -7.12 16.64 12.26
N LEU A 38 -5.85 16.88 11.92
CA LEU A 38 -4.86 15.80 11.80
C LEU A 38 -4.65 15.05 13.12
N LYS A 39 -4.60 15.77 14.25
CA LYS A 39 -4.52 15.17 15.59
C LYS A 39 -5.75 14.35 15.96
N LYS A 40 -6.94 14.71 15.48
CA LYS A 40 -8.17 13.92 15.67
C LYS A 40 -8.18 12.64 14.84
N VAL A 41 -7.63 12.71 13.61
CA VAL A 41 -7.56 11.56 12.69
C VAL A 41 -6.55 10.51 13.19
N ALA A 42 -5.41 10.97 13.73
CA ALA A 42 -4.31 10.10 14.13
C ALA A 42 -3.89 10.32 15.60
N PRO A 43 -4.79 10.06 16.56
CA PRO A 43 -4.52 10.31 17.96
C PRO A 43 -3.41 9.38 18.49
N GLY A 44 -2.51 9.95 19.29
CA GLY A 44 -1.45 9.16 19.93
C GLY A 44 -0.27 8.80 19.03
N VAL A 45 -0.18 9.38 17.82
CA VAL A 45 1.02 9.33 16.98
C VAL A 45 2.00 10.41 17.46
N PRO A 46 3.15 10.07 18.08
CA PRO A 46 4.01 11.03 18.76
C PRO A 46 4.52 12.17 17.88
N GLU A 47 4.77 11.90 16.60
CA GLU A 47 5.22 12.88 15.61
C GLU A 47 4.13 13.92 15.32
N ILE A 48 2.86 13.49 15.21
CA ILE A 48 1.71 14.37 14.95
C ILE A 48 1.33 15.16 16.20
N GLU A 49 1.37 14.54 17.39
CA GLU A 49 1.07 15.20 18.67
C GLU A 49 2.06 16.32 18.99
N ARG A 50 3.31 16.19 18.54
CA ARG A 50 4.39 17.17 18.75
C ARG A 50 4.26 18.43 17.88
N LEU A 51 3.39 18.44 16.88
CA LEU A 51 3.16 19.62 16.04
C LEU A 51 2.57 20.77 16.86
N VAL A 52 3.06 21.98 16.62
CA VAL A 52 2.72 23.19 17.39
C VAL A 52 1.76 24.04 16.58
N GLU A 53 0.57 24.27 17.13
CA GLU A 53 -0.48 25.06 16.47
C GLU A 53 0.01 26.45 16.06
N GLY A 54 -0.30 26.85 14.81
CA GLY A 54 0.16 28.09 14.19
C GLY A 54 1.59 28.05 13.63
N VAL A 55 2.27 26.90 13.73
CA VAL A 55 3.60 26.69 13.13
C VAL A 55 3.48 25.66 12.01
N PRO A 56 3.88 25.97 10.77
CA PRO A 56 3.91 25.00 9.68
C PRO A 56 4.66 23.72 10.06
N SER A 57 4.13 22.57 9.65
CA SER A 57 4.78 21.28 9.90
C SER A 57 6.16 21.19 9.22
N ASP A 58 7.14 20.66 9.95
CA ASP A 58 8.47 20.31 9.43
C ASP A 58 8.51 18.91 8.78
N ILE A 59 7.40 18.16 8.86
CA ILE A 59 7.23 16.83 8.29
C ILE A 59 6.59 16.97 6.91
N ASP A 60 7.11 16.24 5.92
CA ASP A 60 6.55 16.23 4.57
C ASP A 60 5.17 15.54 4.49
N LYS A 61 4.39 15.87 3.45
CA LYS A 61 3.01 15.39 3.28
C LYS A 61 2.91 13.87 3.20
N ALA A 62 3.79 13.21 2.44
CA ALA A 62 3.79 11.75 2.30
C ALA A 62 4.06 11.06 3.64
N THR A 63 5.02 11.58 4.42
CA THR A 63 5.29 11.09 5.77
C THR A 63 4.09 11.30 6.69
N LEU A 64 3.46 12.48 6.68
CA LEU A 64 2.24 12.73 7.46
C LEU A 64 1.09 11.79 7.06
N LEU A 65 0.93 11.51 5.77
CA LEU A 65 -0.08 10.59 5.24
C LEU A 65 0.16 9.17 5.74
N PHE A 66 1.40 8.69 5.65
CA PHE A 66 1.78 7.40 6.19
C PHE A 66 1.49 7.31 7.69
N LEU A 67 2.01 8.26 8.48
CA LEU A 67 1.87 8.25 9.93
C LEU A 67 0.40 8.29 10.40
N SER A 68 -0.44 9.00 9.65
CA SER A 68 -1.86 9.17 9.97
C SER A 68 -2.76 8.03 9.51
N CYS A 69 -2.37 7.28 8.47
CA CYS A 69 -3.20 6.19 7.95
C CYS A 69 -2.87 4.83 8.57
N ILE A 70 -1.63 4.61 8.98
CA ILE A 70 -1.13 3.29 9.39
C ILE A 70 -1.80 2.77 10.66
N ASP A 71 -2.13 1.47 10.63
CA ASP A 71 -2.48 0.74 11.83
C ASP A 71 -1.23 0.33 12.63
N TRP A 72 -0.80 1.19 13.54
CA TRP A 72 0.38 0.94 14.37
C TRP A 72 0.28 -0.30 15.26
N GLY A 73 -0.93 -0.78 15.58
CA GLY A 73 -1.13 -2.00 16.35
C GLY A 73 -0.70 -3.25 15.56
N THR A 74 -1.20 -3.38 14.33
CA THR A 74 -0.84 -4.49 13.43
C THR A 74 0.59 -4.30 12.87
N SER A 75 1.01 -3.06 12.59
CA SER A 75 2.32 -2.76 12.01
C SER A 75 3.51 -2.99 12.97
N ARG A 76 3.33 -2.76 14.29
CA ARG A 76 4.36 -3.03 15.31
C ARG A 76 4.21 -4.39 16.01
N GLY A 77 3.22 -5.17 15.60
CA GLY A 77 2.85 -6.42 16.26
C GLY A 77 3.84 -7.56 16.03
N SER A 78 3.58 -8.68 16.70
CA SER A 78 4.36 -9.91 16.58
C SER A 78 4.05 -10.65 15.26
N ALA A 79 4.74 -11.76 14.97
CA ALA A 79 4.46 -12.56 13.77
C ALA A 79 3.00 -13.07 13.66
N THR A 80 2.23 -13.12 14.75
CA THR A 80 0.79 -13.44 14.71
C THR A 80 -0.08 -12.24 14.33
N ASP A 81 0.47 -11.04 14.48
CA ASP A 81 -0.18 -9.78 14.12
C ASP A 81 0.11 -9.40 12.67
N SER A 82 1.03 -10.08 11.97
CA SER A 82 1.24 -9.87 10.53
C SER A 82 -0.04 -10.16 9.72
N LEU A 83 -0.14 -9.59 8.52
CA LEU A 83 -1.33 -9.75 7.69
C LEU A 83 -1.43 -11.15 7.08
N ASP A 84 -0.30 -11.85 6.95
CA ASP A 84 -0.25 -13.20 6.41
C ASP A 84 -0.25 -14.30 7.49
N GLY A 85 -0.23 -13.93 8.78
CA GLY A 85 -0.15 -14.85 9.92
C GLY A 85 1.18 -15.61 9.99
N GLY A 86 2.28 -14.97 9.60
CA GLY A 86 3.64 -15.50 9.67
C GLY A 86 4.00 -16.46 8.53
N LYS A 87 3.30 -16.40 7.40
CA LYS A 87 3.47 -17.33 6.26
C LYS A 87 4.55 -16.92 5.24
N GLY A 88 5.17 -15.75 5.42
CA GLY A 88 6.15 -15.18 4.51
C GLY A 88 5.57 -14.68 3.18
N SER A 89 4.26 -14.44 3.10
CA SER A 89 3.61 -13.88 1.91
C SER A 89 3.98 -12.41 1.69
N GLU A 90 4.22 -11.66 2.76
CA GLU A 90 4.70 -10.28 2.71
C GLU A 90 6.10 -10.21 2.07
N GLU A 91 7.04 -11.02 2.55
CA GLU A 91 8.40 -11.14 1.98
C GLU A 91 8.38 -11.56 0.50
N LYS A 92 7.53 -12.53 0.15
CA LYS A 92 7.46 -13.04 -1.22
C LYS A 92 6.85 -12.05 -2.20
N LEU A 93 5.81 -11.31 -1.81
CA LEU A 93 5.27 -10.24 -2.65
C LEU A 93 6.20 -9.03 -2.68
N GLY A 94 6.90 -8.76 -1.58
CA GLY A 94 7.83 -7.65 -1.48
C GLY A 94 9.09 -7.81 -2.30
N ARG A 95 9.51 -9.05 -2.60
CA ARG A 95 10.68 -9.37 -3.43
C ARG A 95 10.28 -10.24 -4.62
N TRP A 96 9.38 -9.71 -5.44
CA TRP A 96 8.96 -10.43 -6.65
C TRP A 96 10.13 -10.59 -7.63
N PRO A 97 10.27 -11.71 -8.36
CA PRO A 97 11.42 -11.97 -9.25
C PRO A 97 11.34 -11.17 -10.56
N THR A 98 11.11 -9.87 -10.47
CA THR A 98 11.03 -8.91 -11.60
C THR A 98 12.10 -7.85 -11.43
N GLU A 99 12.40 -7.09 -12.49
CA GLU A 99 13.44 -6.05 -12.46
C GLU A 99 13.13 -4.96 -11.42
N ASP A 100 11.86 -4.56 -11.31
CA ASP A 100 11.36 -3.58 -10.36
C ASP A 100 10.97 -4.19 -9.00
N GLY A 101 10.72 -5.51 -8.95
CA GLY A 101 10.35 -6.24 -7.74
C GLY A 101 8.89 -6.08 -7.33
N ASN A 102 8.04 -5.55 -8.21
CA ASN A 102 6.65 -5.21 -7.91
C ASN A 102 5.70 -6.35 -8.32
N ALA A 103 5.28 -7.15 -7.35
CA ALA A 103 4.32 -8.24 -7.59
C ALA A 103 2.96 -7.74 -8.09
N ILE A 104 2.51 -6.55 -7.66
CA ILE A 104 1.18 -6.04 -8.04
C ILE A 104 1.19 -5.56 -9.48
N ALA A 105 2.23 -4.83 -9.91
CA ALA A 105 2.42 -4.45 -11.30
C ALA A 105 2.50 -5.67 -12.21
N TYR A 106 3.24 -6.72 -11.79
CA TYR A 106 3.28 -7.99 -12.49
C TYR A 106 1.88 -8.61 -12.65
N LEU A 107 1.07 -8.63 -11.59
CA LEU A 107 -0.31 -9.15 -11.66
C LEU A 107 -1.18 -8.33 -12.61
N VAL A 108 -1.07 -7.00 -12.62
CA VAL A 108 -1.79 -6.13 -13.56
C VAL A 108 -1.39 -6.43 -15.00
N GLU A 109 -0.09 -6.63 -15.24
CA GLU A 109 0.46 -6.86 -16.57
C GLU A 109 0.09 -8.24 -17.13
N TYR A 110 0.22 -9.32 -16.36
CA TYR A 110 0.11 -10.70 -16.87
C TYR A 110 -1.22 -11.40 -16.57
N SER A 111 -2.16 -10.74 -15.89
CA SER A 111 -3.52 -11.25 -15.75
C SER A 111 -4.49 -10.55 -16.69
N THR A 112 -5.66 -11.16 -16.90
CA THR A 112 -6.81 -10.52 -17.51
C THR A 112 -8.06 -10.98 -16.77
N SER A 113 -9.06 -10.13 -16.64
CA SER A 113 -10.32 -10.46 -15.99
C SER A 113 -11.49 -10.03 -16.87
N LYS A 114 -12.59 -10.79 -16.83
CA LYS A 114 -13.84 -10.36 -17.50
C LYS A 114 -14.44 -9.10 -16.89
N LYS A 115 -14.10 -8.82 -15.62
CA LYS A 115 -14.50 -7.62 -14.90
C LYS A 115 -13.28 -6.75 -14.61
N ASN A 116 -13.39 -5.47 -14.94
CA ASN A 116 -12.30 -4.52 -14.74
C ASN A 116 -11.99 -4.26 -13.26
N THR A 117 -12.94 -4.49 -12.35
CA THR A 117 -12.79 -4.22 -10.91
C THR A 117 -11.51 -4.81 -10.31
N LEU A 118 -11.10 -6.01 -10.70
CA LEU A 118 -9.84 -6.60 -10.22
C LEU A 118 -8.63 -5.74 -10.63
N HIS A 119 -8.57 -5.35 -11.91
CA HIS A 119 -7.47 -4.56 -12.44
C HIS A 119 -7.51 -3.11 -11.95
N GLU A 120 -8.70 -2.53 -11.79
CA GLU A 120 -8.90 -1.19 -11.23
C GLU A 120 -8.37 -1.12 -9.79
N LEU A 121 -8.67 -2.11 -8.95
CA LEU A 121 -8.18 -2.15 -7.57
C LEU A 121 -6.67 -2.42 -7.46
N LEU A 122 -6.12 -3.29 -8.33
CA LEU A 122 -4.67 -3.51 -8.38
C LEU A 122 -3.92 -2.28 -8.92
N ALA A 123 -4.49 -1.58 -9.90
CA ALA A 123 -3.96 -0.32 -10.42
C ALA A 123 -4.03 0.77 -9.35
N LYS A 124 -5.15 0.90 -8.62
CA LYS A 124 -5.27 1.83 -7.48
C LYS A 124 -4.22 1.54 -6.42
N LEU A 125 -3.95 0.27 -6.11
CA LEU A 125 -2.94 -0.11 -5.13
C LEU A 125 -1.50 0.27 -5.56
N THR A 126 -1.24 0.41 -6.86
CA THR A 126 0.10 0.74 -7.41
C THR A 126 0.28 2.20 -7.81
N LEU A 127 -0.81 2.89 -8.16
CA LEU A 127 -0.76 4.24 -8.74
C LEU A 127 -1.66 5.25 -8.01
N GLY A 128 -2.45 4.83 -7.02
CA GLY A 128 -3.48 5.68 -6.42
C GLY A 128 -2.95 6.96 -5.80
N LEU A 129 -1.73 6.97 -5.27
CA LEU A 129 -1.11 8.16 -4.66
C LEU A 129 -0.25 8.96 -5.63
N ASN A 130 -0.08 8.49 -6.87
CA ASN A 130 0.59 9.26 -7.89
C ASN A 130 -0.22 10.56 -8.14
N PRO A 131 0.43 11.73 -8.23
CA PRO A 131 -0.25 13.00 -8.43
C PRO A 131 -1.21 13.03 -9.63
N ASP A 132 -0.90 12.30 -10.70
CA ASP A 132 -1.76 12.20 -11.89
C ASP A 132 -3.13 11.57 -11.58
N PHE A 133 -3.19 10.69 -10.57
CA PHE A 133 -4.40 9.99 -10.15
C PHE A 133 -5.05 10.63 -8.91
N LEU A 134 -4.24 11.10 -7.96
CA LEU A 134 -4.70 11.71 -6.72
C LEU A 134 -5.18 13.16 -6.93
N GLY A 135 -4.61 13.85 -7.91
CA GLY A 135 -4.84 15.27 -8.16
C GLY A 135 -4.07 16.21 -7.22
N GLU A 136 -3.23 15.65 -6.33
CA GLU A 136 -2.46 16.39 -5.33
C GLU A 136 -1.00 15.94 -5.30
N ASP A 137 -0.09 16.92 -5.29
CA ASP A 137 1.36 16.68 -5.30
C ASP A 137 1.95 16.48 -3.89
N GLY A 138 2.97 15.62 -3.81
CA GLY A 138 3.82 15.44 -2.64
C GLY A 138 3.35 14.39 -1.64
N PHE A 139 2.33 13.61 -1.98
CA PHE A 139 1.84 12.48 -1.18
C PHE A 139 2.45 11.12 -1.58
N ASP A 140 3.06 11.04 -2.76
CA ASP A 140 3.73 9.85 -3.30
C ASP A 140 5.16 9.70 -2.79
N ARG A 141 5.88 10.81 -2.56
CA ARG A 141 7.29 10.80 -2.16
C ARG A 141 7.54 11.68 -0.95
N GLY A 142 8.13 11.06 0.08
CA GLY A 142 8.51 11.72 1.31
C GLY A 142 10.01 11.75 1.55
N ASN A 143 10.39 12.32 2.69
CA ASN A 143 11.78 12.35 3.12
C ASN A 143 12.29 10.95 3.48
N MET A 144 13.62 10.80 3.56
CA MET A 144 14.30 9.55 3.94
C MET A 144 14.00 8.33 3.05
N GLY A 145 13.62 8.55 1.78
CA GLY A 145 13.38 7.47 0.82
C GLY A 145 12.01 6.80 0.95
N LEU A 146 11.06 7.44 1.65
CA LEU A 146 9.68 6.98 1.69
C LEU A 146 9.00 7.20 0.33
N GLU A 147 8.51 6.13 -0.28
CA GLU A 147 7.74 6.20 -1.51
C GLU A 147 6.45 5.40 -1.38
N LEU A 148 5.33 6.12 -1.38
CA LEU A 148 3.98 5.58 -1.31
C LEU A 148 3.42 5.45 -2.72
N LEU A 149 2.87 4.28 -3.03
CA LEU A 149 2.39 3.97 -4.38
C LEU A 149 0.88 4.15 -4.51
N GLY A 150 0.13 3.47 -3.64
CA GLY A 150 -1.32 3.46 -3.70
C GLY A 150 -1.91 2.66 -2.56
N TRP A 151 -3.23 2.64 -2.47
CA TRP A 151 -3.94 1.98 -1.39
C TRP A 151 -5.23 1.34 -1.84
N VAL A 152 -5.77 0.50 -0.96
CA VAL A 152 -7.16 0.03 -1.01
C VAL A 152 -7.77 0.16 0.38
N THR A 153 -9.01 0.64 0.44
CA THR A 153 -9.77 0.76 1.69
C THR A 153 -10.20 -0.61 2.23
N ALA A 154 -10.70 -0.66 3.47
CA ALA A 154 -11.17 -1.91 4.07
C ALA A 154 -12.30 -2.60 3.28
N ASP A 155 -13.16 -1.82 2.60
CA ASP A 155 -14.22 -2.38 1.76
C ASP A 155 -13.67 -2.84 0.39
N GLU A 156 -12.73 -2.10 -0.17
CA GLU A 156 -12.02 -2.50 -1.39
C GLU A 156 -11.17 -3.76 -1.18
N VAL A 157 -10.60 -3.97 0.02
CA VAL A 157 -9.92 -5.22 0.39
C VAL A 157 -10.87 -6.42 0.27
N LYS A 158 -12.10 -6.30 0.79
CA LYS A 158 -13.13 -7.35 0.69
C LYS A 158 -13.47 -7.63 -0.77
N GLU A 159 -13.63 -6.58 -1.57
CA GLU A 159 -13.95 -6.71 -2.99
C GLU A 159 -12.80 -7.34 -3.78
N LEU A 160 -11.57 -6.86 -3.59
CA LEU A 160 -10.39 -7.40 -4.25
C LEU A 160 -10.20 -8.88 -3.94
N ARG A 161 -10.33 -9.27 -2.66
CA ARG A 161 -10.25 -10.68 -2.26
C ARG A 161 -11.37 -11.51 -2.89
N ARG A 162 -12.59 -10.97 -2.97
CA ARG A 162 -13.72 -11.65 -3.60
C ARG A 162 -13.46 -11.92 -5.07
N GLU A 163 -12.94 -10.94 -5.81
CA GLU A 163 -12.63 -11.11 -7.24
C GLU A 163 -11.47 -12.09 -7.46
N ILE A 164 -10.43 -12.07 -6.60
CA ILE A 164 -9.35 -13.06 -6.66
C ILE A 164 -9.89 -14.48 -6.40
N THR A 165 -10.72 -14.65 -5.37
CA THR A 165 -11.25 -15.95 -4.93
C THR A 165 -12.27 -16.53 -5.92
N ARG A 166 -13.02 -15.67 -6.63
CA ARG A 166 -13.94 -16.10 -7.68
C ARG A 166 -13.23 -16.75 -8.86
N GLY A 167 -11.94 -16.47 -9.07
CA GLY A 167 -11.16 -17.07 -10.14
C GLY A 167 -11.65 -16.68 -11.54
N THR A 168 -12.27 -15.50 -11.69
CA THR A 168 -12.75 -15.02 -13.01
C THR A 168 -11.66 -14.35 -13.83
N TRP A 169 -10.41 -14.47 -13.38
CA TRP A 169 -9.21 -14.01 -14.06
C TRP A 169 -8.53 -15.16 -14.79
N THR A 170 -7.83 -14.85 -15.88
CA THR A 170 -7.00 -15.78 -16.64
C THR A 170 -5.59 -15.20 -16.80
N VAL A 171 -4.63 -16.08 -17.01
CA VAL A 171 -3.23 -15.72 -17.24
C VAL A 171 -3.02 -15.43 -18.72
N LYS A 172 -2.25 -14.40 -19.05
CA LYS A 172 -1.88 -14.12 -20.44
C LYS A 172 -0.84 -15.14 -20.94
N ALA A 173 -0.85 -15.41 -22.24
CA ALA A 173 0.01 -16.44 -22.84
C ALA A 173 1.51 -16.08 -22.85
N ASP A 174 1.83 -14.81 -22.66
CA ASP A 174 3.18 -14.23 -22.63
C ASP A 174 3.74 -14.08 -21.21
N GLU A 175 3.12 -14.73 -20.21
CA GLU A 175 3.64 -14.75 -18.85
C GLU A 175 5.09 -15.28 -18.80
N PRO A 176 6.04 -14.54 -18.20
CA PRO A 176 7.45 -14.94 -18.16
C PRO A 176 7.74 -16.05 -17.13
N PHE A 177 6.94 -16.15 -16.06
CA PHE A 177 7.11 -17.14 -15.01
C PHE A 177 5.93 -18.11 -14.99
N ASP A 178 6.17 -19.40 -15.21
CA ASP A 178 5.12 -20.41 -15.13
C ASP A 178 4.47 -20.43 -13.74
N GLY A 179 3.19 -20.06 -13.68
CA GLY A 179 2.42 -19.99 -12.43
C GLY A 179 2.67 -18.75 -11.57
N GLY A 180 3.40 -17.75 -12.07
CA GLY A 180 3.70 -16.52 -11.32
C GLY A 180 2.44 -15.76 -10.88
N VAL A 181 1.48 -15.59 -11.78
CA VAL A 181 0.21 -14.90 -11.52
C VAL A 181 -0.59 -15.66 -10.47
N GLN A 182 -0.63 -16.99 -10.56
CA GLN A 182 -1.32 -17.82 -9.59
C GLN A 182 -0.67 -17.73 -8.20
N ASP A 183 0.66 -17.72 -8.13
CA ASP A 183 1.38 -17.60 -6.87
C ASP A 183 1.24 -16.19 -6.26
N GLY A 184 1.29 -15.15 -7.10
CA GLY A 184 1.09 -13.77 -6.69
C GLY A 184 -0.31 -13.56 -6.10
N PHE A 185 -1.36 -14.06 -6.78
CA PHE A 185 -2.72 -14.02 -6.24
C PHE A 185 -2.89 -14.85 -4.97
N ARG A 186 -2.22 -16.00 -4.85
CA ARG A 186 -2.23 -16.82 -3.63
C ARG A 186 -1.67 -16.04 -2.44
N HIS A 187 -0.54 -15.37 -2.62
CA HIS A 187 0.08 -14.57 -1.57
C HIS A 187 -0.71 -13.31 -1.25
N LEU A 188 -1.22 -12.62 -2.27
CA LEU A 188 -2.03 -11.42 -2.08
C LEU A 188 -3.32 -11.75 -1.34
N SER A 189 -3.99 -12.85 -1.70
CA SER A 189 -5.19 -13.34 -1.00
C SER A 189 -4.93 -13.65 0.48
N ALA A 190 -3.74 -14.14 0.83
CA ALA A 190 -3.37 -14.38 2.24
C ALA A 190 -3.31 -13.08 3.04
N ILE A 191 -2.68 -12.03 2.50
CA ILE A 191 -2.56 -10.70 3.12
C ILE A 191 -3.95 -10.04 3.21
N LEU A 192 -4.71 -10.04 2.11
CA LEU A 192 -6.07 -9.48 2.07
C LEU A 192 -7.00 -10.13 3.09
N ASN A 193 -6.88 -11.45 3.29
CA ASN A 193 -7.64 -12.17 4.30
C ASN A 193 -7.29 -11.74 5.72
N GLY A 194 -6.03 -11.39 6.02
CA GLY A 194 -5.65 -10.82 7.31
C GLY A 194 -6.19 -9.41 7.51
N ALA A 195 -6.07 -8.56 6.49
CA ALA A 195 -6.59 -7.20 6.50
C ALA A 195 -8.12 -7.18 6.68
N GLU A 196 -8.85 -8.00 5.91
CA GLU A 196 -10.31 -8.12 5.99
C GLU A 196 -10.78 -8.54 7.39
N LYS A 197 -10.13 -9.54 8.00
CA LYS A 197 -10.49 -10.01 9.35
C LYS A 197 -10.37 -8.92 10.42
N ARG A 198 -9.48 -7.96 10.20
CA ARG A 198 -9.22 -6.83 11.09
C ARG A 198 -9.99 -5.56 10.68
N GLY A 199 -10.70 -5.59 9.55
CA GLY A 199 -11.40 -4.43 9.00
C GLY A 199 -10.46 -3.32 8.54
N LEU A 200 -9.27 -3.68 8.02
CA LEU A 200 -8.23 -2.74 7.61
C LEU A 200 -8.11 -2.66 6.09
N GLY A 201 -7.68 -1.51 5.60
CA GLY A 201 -7.19 -1.34 4.24
C GLY A 201 -5.72 -1.74 4.11
N LEU A 202 -5.16 -1.59 2.91
CA LEU A 202 -3.74 -1.77 2.63
C LEU A 202 -3.16 -0.57 1.90
N LEU A 203 -1.95 -0.18 2.27
CA LEU A 203 -1.14 0.83 1.62
C LEU A 203 0.13 0.17 1.08
N MET A 204 0.44 0.40 -0.18
CA MET A 204 1.66 -0.11 -0.80
C MET A 204 2.76 0.95 -0.76
N ARG A 205 3.95 0.57 -0.28
CA ARG A 205 5.15 1.42 -0.35
C ARG A 205 6.32 0.69 -1.00
N ARG A 206 7.23 1.47 -1.58
CA ARG A 206 8.50 1.02 -2.12
C ARG A 206 9.65 1.49 -1.24
N HIS A 207 10.67 0.66 -1.14
CA HIS A 207 11.92 0.96 -0.45
C HIS A 207 13.02 1.13 -1.49
N SER A 208 13.70 2.28 -1.44
CA SER A 208 14.86 2.61 -2.31
C SER A 208 16.18 2.36 -1.60
#